data_AF-A0A328PGP1-F1
#
_entry.id   AF-A0A328PGP1-F1
#
_cell.length_a   1.000
_cell.length_b   1.000
_cell.length_c   1.000
_cell.angle_alpha   90.00
_cell.angle_beta   90.00
_cell.angle_gamma   90.00
#
_symmetry.space_group_name_H-M   'P 1'
#
loop_
_entity.id
_entity.type
_entity.pdbx_description
1 polymer ?
#
loop_
_entity_poly.entity_id
_entity_poly.type
_entity_poly.pdbx_seq_one_letter_code
_entity_poly.pdbx_strand_id
1 'polypeptide(L)' 'MIHYRLDAPETVKCSVCGGVAVEIEEEYPEGNFVMITYKCRDCGHIERRQYGRPTSIID' A
#
# COMPACT_ATOMS: atom_id res chain seq x y z
N MET A 1 -1.93 1.81 -22.42
CA MET A 1 -2.89 1.74 -21.30
C MET A 1 -2.20 2.42 -20.12
N ILE A 2 -2.73 3.53 -19.61
CA ILE A 2 -2.04 4.36 -18.63
C ILE A 2 -2.27 3.70 -17.26
N HIS A 3 -1.25 3.05 -16.71
CA HIS A 3 -1.21 2.72 -15.30
C HIS A 3 -1.10 4.04 -14.56
N TYR A 4 -2.22 4.57 -14.11
CA TYR A 4 -2.23 5.69 -13.18
C TYR A 4 -1.52 5.19 -11.92
N ARG A 5 -0.24 5.52 -11.75
CA ARG A 5 0.43 5.51 -10.44
C ARG A 5 -0.33 6.52 -9.59
N LEU A 6 -1.44 6.08 -8.99
CA LEU A 6 -1.96 6.64 -7.75
C LEU A 6 -0.77 6.67 -6.78
N ASP A 7 -0.64 7.73 -5.98
CA ASP A 7 0.48 8.07 -5.08
C ASP A 7 0.81 7.03 -3.99
N ALA A 8 0.76 5.74 -4.30
CA ALA A 8 1.15 4.66 -3.45
C ALA A 8 2.69 4.50 -3.52
N PRO A 9 3.38 4.60 -2.39
CA PRO A 9 4.83 4.51 -2.36
C PRO A 9 5.28 3.06 -2.57
N GLU A 10 6.32 2.85 -3.38
CA GLU A 10 6.93 1.52 -3.61
C GLU A 10 7.57 0.95 -2.33
N THR A 11 7.88 1.83 -1.36
CA THR A 11 8.46 1.48 -0.06
C THR A 11 7.81 2.26 1.08
N VAL A 12 7.56 1.60 2.20
CA VAL A 12 7.03 2.20 3.43
C VAL A 12 7.92 1.88 4.62
N LYS A 13 7.80 2.65 5.71
CA LYS A 13 8.41 2.26 6.99
C LYS A 13 7.62 1.12 7.62
N CYS A 14 8.32 0.07 8.02
CA CYS A 14 7.76 -1.03 8.77
C CYS A 14 7.21 -0.53 10.10
N SER A 15 5.94 -0.82 10.36
CA SER A 15 5.25 -0.47 11.60
C SER A 15 5.85 -1.11 12.85
N VAL A 16 6.60 -2.21 12.72
CA VAL A 16 7.18 -2.97 13.84
C VAL A 16 8.60 -2.54 14.18
N CYS A 17 9.52 -2.56 13.22
CA CYS A 17 10.94 -2.28 13.48
C CYS A 17 11.41 -0.91 12.99
N GLY A 18 10.56 -0.15 12.29
CA GLY A 18 10.93 1.13 11.66
C GLY A 18 11.82 0.98 10.42
N GLY A 19 12.20 -0.25 10.05
CA GLY A 19 12.98 -0.58 8.86
C GLY A 19 12.21 -0.38 7.56
N VAL A 20 12.80 -0.79 6.44
CA VAL A 20 12.19 -0.56 5.11
C VAL A 20 11.34 -1.76 4.72
N ALA A 21 10.07 -1.51 4.44
CA ALA A 21 9.16 -2.48 3.85
C ALA A 21 8.92 -2.16 2.37
N VAL A 22 9.02 -3.18 1.55
CA VAL A 22 8.89 -3.07 0.09
C VAL A 22 7.62 -3.76 -0.36
N GLU A 23 7.00 -3.19 -1.38
CA GLU A 23 5.85 -3.81 -2.03
C GLU A 23 6.22 -5.20 -2.54
N ILE A 24 5.33 -6.17 -2.29
CA ILE A 24 5.45 -7.54 -2.80
C ILE A 24 4.21 -8.00 -3.56
N GLU A 25 3.07 -7.36 -3.34
CA GLU A 25 1.81 -7.71 -4.00
C GLU A 25 0.88 -6.49 -4.06
N GLU A 26 0.21 -6.33 -5.19
CA GLU A 26 -0.76 -5.28 -5.46
C GLU A 26 -2.08 -5.93 -5.92
N GLU A 27 -3.18 -5.56 -5.27
CA GLU A 27 -4.51 -6.08 -5.53
C GLU A 27 -5.49 -4.94 -5.83
N TYR A 28 -6.32 -5.13 -6.87
CA TYR A 28 -7.38 -4.21 -7.28
C TYR A 28 -8.74 -4.84 -6.97
N PRO A 29 -9.21 -4.79 -5.71
CA PRO A 29 -10.56 -5.23 -5.40
C PRO A 29 -11.60 -4.37 -6.15
N GLU A 30 -12.80 -4.93 -6.41
CA GLU A 30 -13.90 -4.20 -7.03
C GLU A 30 -14.29 -2.98 -6.14
N GLY A 31 -13.75 -1.79 -6.47
CA GLY A 31 -13.85 -0.58 -5.67
C GLY A 31 -12.93 0.55 -6.14
N ASN A 32 -12.96 1.71 -5.47
CA ASN A 32 -12.13 2.88 -5.79
C ASN A 32 -10.80 2.94 -5.00
N PHE A 33 -10.24 1.77 -4.67
CA PHE A 33 -9.02 1.66 -3.88
C PHE A 33 -8.15 0.50 -4.35
N VAL A 34 -6.85 0.63 -4.11
CA VAL A 34 -5.86 -0.43 -4.28
C VAL A 34 -5.43 -0.93 -2.90
N MET A 35 -5.22 -2.23 -2.80
CA MET A 35 -4.63 -2.88 -1.64
C MET A 35 -3.19 -3.25 -1.98
N ILE A 36 -2.24 -2.84 -1.16
CA ILE A 36 -0.83 -3.13 -1.38
C ILE A 36 -0.27 -3.84 -0.16
N THR A 37 0.38 -4.98 -0.40
CA THR A 37 1.07 -5.77 0.61
C THR A 37 2.55 -5.40 0.61
N TYR A 38 3.05 -4.96 1.76
CA TYR A 38 4.47 -4.66 1.99
C TYR A 38 5.10 -5.69 2.89
N LYS A 39 6.35 -6.05 2.60
CA LYS A 39 7.18 -6.90 3.43
C LYS A 39 8.45 -6.18 3.86
N CYS A 40 8.67 -6.12 5.18
CA CYS A 40 9.90 -5.59 5.74
C CYS A 40 11.10 -6.45 5.37
N ARG A 41 12.17 -5.81 4.88
CA ARG A 41 13.43 -6.50 4.57
C ARG A 41 14.21 -6.90 5.83
N ASP A 42 14.03 -6.16 6.91
CA ASP A 42 14.80 -6.35 8.15
C ASP A 42 14.19 -7.41 9.07
N CYS A 43 12.89 -7.29 9.39
CA CYS A 43 12.22 -8.19 10.34
C CYS A 43 11.25 -9.18 9.68
N GLY A 44 11.04 -9.08 8.36
CA GLY A 44 10.12 -9.95 7.63
C GLY A 44 8.63 -9.69 7.87
N HIS A 45 8.28 -8.68 8.67
CA HIS A 45 6.88 -8.32 8.95
C HIS A 45 6.14 -7.97 7.66
N ILE A 46 4.90 -8.48 7.54
CA ILE A 46 4.04 -8.26 6.38
C ILE A 46 2.87 -7.40 6.81
N GLU A 47 2.68 -6.29 6.13
CA GLU A 47 1.57 -5.36 6.39
C GLU A 47 0.84 -5.02 5.10
N ARG A 48 -0.49 -4.94 5.18
CA ARG A 48 -1.36 -4.58 4.05
C ARG A 48 -1.87 -3.17 4.25
N ARG A 49 -1.75 -2.33 3.22
CA ARG A 49 -2.23 -0.95 3.24
C ARG A 49 -3.23 -0.71 2.13
N GLN A 50 -4.27 0.04 2.46
CA GLN A 50 -5.27 0.49 1.51
C GLN A 50 -4.90 1.89 1.04
N TYR A 51 -4.82 2.08 -0.28
CA TYR A 51 -4.70 3.40 -0.89
C TYR A 51 -5.95 3.63 -1.74
N GLY A 52 -6.80 4.56 -1.34
CA GLY A 52 -7.98 4.96 -2.11
C GLY A 52 -7.83 6.37 -2.66
N ARG A 53 -8.58 6.72 -3.70
CA ARG A 53 -9.04 8.11 -3.82
C ARG A 53 -10.09 8.33 -2.74
N PRO A 54 -10.07 9.46 -1.99
CA PRO A 54 -11.18 9.80 -1.11
C PRO A 54 -12.41 10.05 -2.00
N THR A 55 -13.27 9.05 -2.16
CA THR A 55 -14.64 9.27 -2.61
C THR A 55 -15.39 9.84 -1.42
N SER A 56 -15.38 11.16 -1.33
CA SER A 56 -16.21 12.02 -0.49
C SER A 56 -16.16 11.70 1.00
N ILE A 57 -15.52 12.59 1.76
CA ILE A 57 -15.88 12.84 3.15
C ILE A 57 -17.38 13.14 3.13
N ILE A 58 -18.21 12.22 3.64
CA ILE A 58 -19.58 12.55 4.00
C ILE A 58 -19.45 13.24 5.36
N ASP A 59 -19.81 14.51 5.37
CA ASP A 59 -19.97 15.38 6.54
C ASP A 59 -20.95 14.76 7.56
#